data_AF-A0A495UG52-F1
#
_entry.id   AF-A0A495UG52-F1
#
_cell.length_a   1.000
_cell.length_b   1.000
_cell.length_c   1.000
_cell.angle_alpha   90.00
_cell.angle_beta   90.00
_cell.angle_gamma   90.00
#
_symmetry.space_group_name_H-M   'P 1'
#
loop_
_entity.id
_entity.type
_entity.pdbx_description
1 polymer ?
#
loop_
_entity_poly.entity_id
_entity_poly.type
_entity_poly.pdbx_seq_one_letter_code
_entity_poly.pdbx_strand_id
1 'polypeptide(L)'
;MQVRGMVRLPVSGAVSRIDFEVPFNAVVSYRAELFDGAGVSLGFTDPAVLGETFSGLAPSEELLPGSLYPEESLAGAGVISPFTWMHNPLAPEGAVRVSMSDSAAAEISRPTPGAVVYPRGRRVGVMVSEPRRGLSGFVADVYCDSLEDADRVQAMLGDYNTTTVPVLCIRPGLDFNARITAPLFLGVSDIVEEGLTVRWGGSDLIQRISGDEVSPPVPGLFIPLLTYADLNAYYSTYAAFNSDNASYLAASRRYELAGSADA
;
A
#
# COMPACT_ATOMS: atom_id res chain seq x y z
N MET A 1 4.14 -6.50 -16.23
CA MET A 1 2.82 -6.32 -15.59
C MET A 1 2.32 -4.92 -15.91
N GLN A 2 1.01 -4.71 -16.10
CA GLN A 2 0.47 -3.35 -16.23
C GLN A 2 0.23 -2.79 -14.82
N VAL A 3 0.74 -1.58 -14.54
CA VAL A 3 0.39 -0.84 -13.32
C VAL A 3 -1.04 -0.36 -13.48
N ARG A 4 -2.00 -1.01 -12.82
CA ARG A 4 -3.45 -0.82 -13.07
C ARG A 4 -3.88 0.65 -12.97
N GLY A 5 -3.27 1.42 -12.07
CA GLY A 5 -3.54 2.85 -11.88
C GLY A 5 -2.96 3.79 -12.95
N MET A 6 -2.14 3.28 -13.88
CA MET A 6 -1.48 4.04 -14.95
C MET A 6 -2.04 3.73 -16.35
N VAL A 7 -2.96 2.77 -16.47
CA VAL A 7 -3.54 2.38 -17.75
C VAL A 7 -4.57 3.42 -18.20
N ARG A 8 -4.38 3.96 -19.42
CA ARG A 8 -5.29 4.95 -20.06
C ARG A 8 -5.49 6.23 -19.22
N LEU A 9 -4.47 6.62 -18.46
CA LEU A 9 -4.51 7.85 -17.68
C LEU A 9 -4.28 9.06 -18.60
N PRO A 10 -5.24 9.99 -18.75
CA PRO A 10 -5.00 11.21 -19.52
C PRO A 10 -3.96 12.08 -18.81
N VAL A 11 -2.92 12.49 -19.54
CA VAL A 11 -1.83 13.30 -19.01
C VAL A 11 -1.58 14.51 -19.93
N SER A 12 -1.42 15.70 -19.34
CA SER A 12 -1.00 16.92 -20.03
C SER A 12 0.37 17.43 -19.55
N GLY A 13 1.03 16.68 -18.66
CA GLY A 13 2.29 17.03 -18.01
C GLY A 13 2.85 15.86 -17.22
N ALA A 14 3.58 16.15 -16.14
CA ALA A 14 4.11 15.12 -15.24
C ALA A 14 2.97 14.36 -14.54
N VAL A 15 3.17 13.05 -14.38
CA VAL A 15 2.24 12.18 -13.65
C VAL A 15 3.01 11.34 -12.66
N SER A 16 2.51 11.24 -11.43
CA SER A 16 3.05 10.40 -10.38
C SER A 16 1.98 9.41 -9.94
N ARG A 17 2.36 8.14 -9.81
CA ARG A 17 1.49 7.10 -9.27
C ARG A 17 2.31 6.12 -8.45
N ILE A 18 1.77 5.74 -7.31
CA ILE A 18 2.33 4.69 -6.47
C ILE A 18 1.83 3.34 -7.00
N ASP A 19 2.78 2.45 -7.30
CA ASP A 19 2.48 1.06 -7.67
C ASP A 19 2.42 0.17 -6.42
N PHE A 20 1.21 -0.06 -5.91
CA PHE A 20 0.99 -0.96 -4.77
C PHE A 20 1.10 -2.44 -5.15
N GLU A 21 1.40 -2.78 -6.40
CA GLU A 21 1.56 -4.16 -6.87
C GLU A 21 3.03 -4.52 -7.11
N VAL A 22 3.97 -3.61 -6.81
CA VAL A 22 5.41 -3.86 -6.96
C VAL A 22 5.83 -5.05 -6.08
N PRO A 23 6.46 -6.10 -6.63
CA PRO A 23 6.96 -7.20 -5.82
C PRO A 23 7.99 -6.72 -4.80
N PHE A 24 7.92 -7.27 -3.58
CA PHE A 24 8.97 -7.10 -2.58
C PHE A 24 10.18 -7.96 -2.95
N ASN A 25 11.37 -7.55 -2.53
CA ASN A 25 12.63 -8.28 -2.75
C ASN A 25 12.99 -8.56 -4.22
N ALA A 26 12.41 -7.82 -5.18
CA ALA A 26 12.71 -7.97 -6.60
C ALA A 26 13.06 -6.63 -7.24
N VAL A 27 14.04 -6.63 -8.15
CA VAL A 27 14.36 -5.45 -8.96
C VAL A 27 13.28 -5.29 -10.03
N VAL A 28 12.66 -4.11 -10.08
CA VAL A 28 11.58 -3.81 -11.02
C VAL A 28 11.97 -2.62 -11.89
N SER A 29 11.79 -2.78 -13.20
CA SER A 29 11.94 -1.71 -14.18
C SER A 29 10.58 -1.29 -14.73
N TYR A 30 10.33 0.01 -14.82
CA TYR A 30 9.09 0.57 -15.35
C TYR A 30 9.31 1.21 -16.72
N ARG A 31 8.33 1.09 -17.60
CA ARG A 31 8.23 1.86 -18.85
C ARG A 31 6.77 2.26 -19.07
N ALA A 32 6.54 3.45 -19.59
CA ALA A 32 5.21 3.92 -19.96
C ALA A 32 5.02 3.80 -21.48
N GLU A 33 3.86 3.33 -21.91
CA GLU A 33 3.44 3.43 -23.31
C GLU A 33 2.58 4.69 -23.46
N LEU A 34 2.94 5.56 -24.41
CA LEU A 34 2.22 6.81 -24.66
C LEU A 34 1.26 6.61 -25.83
N PHE A 35 0.09 7.24 -25.75
CA PHE A 35 -0.92 7.20 -26.81
C PHE A 35 -1.34 8.63 -27.17
N ASP A 36 -1.66 8.88 -28.44
CA ASP A 36 -2.24 10.14 -28.87
C ASP A 36 -3.75 10.22 -28.54
N GLY A 37 -4.37 11.36 -28.87
CA GLY A 37 -5.81 11.58 -28.66
C GLY A 37 -6.73 10.66 -29.47
N ALA A 38 -6.21 9.96 -30.49
CA ALA A 38 -6.93 8.96 -31.26
C ALA A 38 -6.70 7.53 -30.74
N GLY A 39 -5.89 7.36 -29.70
CA GLY A 39 -5.53 6.06 -29.12
C GLY A 39 -4.45 5.32 -29.91
N VAL A 40 -3.70 6.00 -30.78
CA VAL A 40 -2.56 5.42 -31.49
C VAL A 40 -1.34 5.45 -30.58
N SER A 41 -0.64 4.32 -30.46
CA SER A 41 0.60 4.23 -29.66
C SER A 41 1.70 5.08 -30.29
N LEU A 42 2.35 5.89 -29.45
CA LEU A 42 3.49 6.73 -29.77
C LEU A 42 4.83 6.07 -29.39
N GLY A 43 4.79 4.86 -28.82
CA GLY A 43 5.95 4.11 -28.35
C GLY A 43 6.09 4.09 -26.82
N PHE A 44 7.17 3.46 -26.36
CA PHE A 44 7.51 3.33 -24.95
C PHE A 44 8.57 4.34 -24.54
N THR A 45 8.48 4.83 -23.29
CA THR A 45 9.59 5.54 -22.65
C THR A 45 10.76 4.60 -22.40
N ASP A 46 11.95 5.17 -22.24
CA ASP A 46 13.10 4.42 -21.73
C ASP A 46 12.76 3.78 -20.37
N PRO A 47 13.28 2.57 -20.10
CA PRO A 47 13.05 1.91 -18.82
C PRO A 47 13.73 2.69 -17.71
N ALA A 48 12.94 3.16 -16.75
CA ALA A 48 13.48 3.64 -15.48
C ALA A 48 13.65 2.44 -14.54
N VAL A 49 14.87 2.23 -14.04
CA VAL A 49 15.14 1.28 -12.97
C VAL A 49 15.07 2.06 -11.66
N LEU A 50 14.10 1.72 -10.82
CA LEU A 50 14.12 2.15 -9.43
C LEU A 50 14.99 1.13 -8.67
N GLY A 51 16.23 1.52 -8.35
CA GLY A 51 17.04 0.87 -7.31
C GLY A 51 16.55 1.34 -5.94
N GLU A 52 16.64 0.60 -4.84
CA GLU A 52 17.26 -0.69 -4.55
C GLU A 52 16.18 -1.76 -4.38
N THR A 53 16.56 -3.04 -4.37
CA THR A 53 15.68 -4.13 -3.94
C THR A 53 15.06 -3.73 -2.60
N PHE A 54 13.74 -3.47 -2.53
CA PHE A 54 13.05 -3.28 -1.25
C PHE A 54 13.22 -4.58 -0.47
N SER A 55 14.24 -4.65 0.38
CA SER A 55 14.49 -5.79 1.25
C SER A 55 13.46 -5.70 2.37
N GLY A 56 12.28 -6.28 2.17
CA GLY A 56 11.44 -6.62 3.32
C GLY A 56 12.29 -7.50 4.21
N LEU A 57 12.52 -7.07 5.45
CA LEU A 57 13.20 -7.90 6.44
C LEU A 57 12.34 -9.14 6.60
N ALA A 58 12.83 -10.29 6.12
CA ALA A 58 12.22 -11.55 6.48
C ALA A 58 12.20 -11.61 8.02
N PRO A 59 11.08 -12.03 8.67
CA PRO A 59 11.14 -12.42 10.06
C PRO A 59 12.27 -13.43 10.19
N SER A 60 13.00 -13.38 11.31
CA SER A 60 14.24 -14.12 11.54
C SER A 60 14.05 -15.65 11.41
N GLU A 61 13.97 -16.16 10.18
CA GLU A 61 14.00 -17.58 9.88
C GLU A 61 15.47 -17.99 9.91
N GLU A 62 15.88 -18.46 11.09
CA GLU A 62 16.76 -19.62 11.13
C GLU A 62 16.06 -20.73 10.31
N LEU A 63 16.34 -20.77 9.01
CA LEU A 63 15.83 -21.76 8.08
C LEU A 63 16.09 -23.13 8.68
N LEU A 64 15.02 -23.78 9.17
CA LEU A 64 15.11 -25.15 9.64
C LEU A 64 15.73 -25.99 8.49
N PRO A 65 16.82 -26.74 8.74
CA PRO A 65 17.47 -27.53 7.71
C PRO A 65 16.49 -28.59 7.20
N GLY A 66 15.90 -28.35 6.02
CA GLY A 66 14.92 -29.24 5.40
C GLY A 66 13.66 -28.56 4.83
N SER A 67 13.49 -27.24 5.00
CA SER A 67 12.40 -26.49 4.35
C SER A 67 12.62 -26.40 2.84
N LEU A 68 11.94 -27.28 2.09
CA LEU A 68 11.90 -27.30 0.62
C LEU A 68 10.92 -26.25 0.09
N TYR A 69 11.19 -24.96 0.31
CA TYR A 69 10.63 -23.93 -0.56
C TYR A 69 11.71 -23.50 -1.53
N PRO A 70 11.62 -23.89 -2.82
CA PRO A 70 12.61 -23.46 -3.78
C PRO A 70 12.52 -21.93 -3.90
N GLU A 71 13.67 -21.26 -3.73
CA GLU A 71 13.87 -19.85 -4.11
C GLU A 71 13.82 -19.72 -5.65
N GLU A 72 12.72 -20.14 -6.27
CA GLU A 72 12.50 -19.92 -7.69
C GLU A 72 12.18 -18.44 -7.91
N SER A 73 13.26 -17.73 -8.23
CA SER A 73 13.28 -16.52 -9.03
C SER A 73 12.39 -16.67 -10.27
N LEU A 74 11.09 -16.41 -10.09
CA LEU A 74 10.11 -16.35 -11.18
C LEU A 74 10.03 -14.93 -11.73
N ALA A 75 11.14 -14.41 -12.24
CA ALA A 75 11.14 -13.16 -12.98
C ALA A 75 10.34 -13.34 -14.30
N GLY A 76 9.08 -12.90 -14.35
CA GLY A 76 8.40 -12.65 -15.64
C GLY A 76 6.89 -12.87 -15.73
N ALA A 77 6.26 -13.63 -14.84
CA ALA A 77 4.80 -13.75 -14.76
C ALA A 77 4.38 -13.27 -13.37
N GLY A 78 3.43 -12.33 -13.27
CA GLY A 78 3.06 -11.64 -12.03
C GLY A 78 3.08 -12.57 -10.81
N VAL A 79 4.21 -12.56 -10.09
CA VAL A 79 4.52 -13.55 -9.07
C VAL A 79 3.62 -13.25 -7.90
N ILE A 80 2.64 -14.11 -7.69
CA ILE A 80 1.92 -14.11 -6.42
C ILE A 80 2.93 -14.65 -5.40
N SER A 81 3.34 -13.77 -4.48
CA SER A 81 4.20 -14.16 -3.36
C SER A 81 3.59 -15.38 -2.65
N PRO A 82 4.39 -16.40 -2.28
CA PRO A 82 3.86 -17.50 -1.46
C PRO A 82 3.36 -16.99 -0.10
N PHE A 83 3.87 -15.85 0.35
CA PHE A 83 3.58 -15.25 1.65
C PHE A 83 2.68 -14.03 1.53
N THR A 84 1.86 -13.84 2.56
CA THR A 84 1.08 -12.61 2.75
C THR A 84 1.96 -11.50 3.31
N TRP A 85 1.81 -10.30 2.75
CA TRP A 85 2.52 -9.09 3.18
C TRP A 85 1.56 -8.03 3.66
N MET A 86 1.97 -7.27 4.68
CA MET A 86 1.20 -6.16 5.23
C MET A 86 2.11 -4.94 5.40
N HIS A 87 1.60 -3.75 5.07
CA HIS A 87 2.30 -2.48 5.27
C HIS A 87 1.30 -1.32 5.40
N ASN A 88 1.74 -0.21 5.96
CA ASN A 88 1.03 1.05 5.80
C ASN A 88 1.30 1.58 4.37
N PRO A 89 0.26 1.86 3.55
CA PRO A 89 0.46 2.37 2.19
C PRO A 89 1.15 3.73 2.10
N LEU A 90 1.24 4.49 3.20
CA LEU A 90 1.99 5.75 3.29
C LEU A 90 3.44 5.57 3.74
N ALA A 91 3.81 4.40 4.25
CA ALA A 91 5.16 4.05 4.72
C ALA A 91 5.49 2.59 4.30
N PRO A 92 5.64 2.32 2.98
CA PRO A 92 5.82 0.97 2.45
C PRO A 92 7.13 0.30 2.87
N GLU A 93 8.13 1.06 3.31
CA GLU A 93 9.38 0.56 3.88
C GLU A 93 9.17 -0.24 5.17
N GLY A 94 8.07 0.00 5.88
CA GLY A 94 7.67 -0.76 7.07
C GLY A 94 6.93 -2.07 6.75
N ALA A 95 7.12 -2.65 5.57
CA ALA A 95 6.42 -3.88 5.18
C ALA A 95 6.90 -5.10 5.99
N VAL A 96 5.93 -5.84 6.53
CA VAL A 96 6.15 -7.04 7.32
C VAL A 96 5.50 -8.23 6.63
N ARG A 97 6.23 -9.35 6.58
CA ARG A 97 5.69 -10.65 6.18
C ARG A 97 4.86 -11.18 7.34
N VAL A 98 3.63 -11.57 7.06
CA VAL A 98 2.70 -12.05 8.08
C VAL A 98 2.14 -13.40 7.69
N SER A 99 1.87 -14.23 8.69
CA SER A 99 1.06 -15.43 8.52
C SER A 99 -0.36 -15.14 8.98
N MET A 100 -1.34 -15.51 8.16
CA MET A 100 -2.75 -15.39 8.53
C MET A 100 -3.19 -16.67 9.25
N SER A 101 -3.82 -16.53 10.41
CA SER A 101 -4.44 -17.65 11.13
C SER A 101 -5.55 -18.28 10.29
N ASP A 102 -5.87 -19.55 10.55
CA ASP A 102 -7.02 -20.26 9.94
C ASP A 102 -8.38 -19.57 10.22
N SER A 103 -8.44 -18.75 11.27
CA SER A 103 -9.61 -17.94 11.63
C SER A 103 -9.70 -16.60 10.86
N ALA A 104 -8.62 -16.18 10.19
CA ALA A 104 -8.62 -14.96 9.41
C ALA A 104 -9.59 -15.10 8.22
N ALA A 105 -10.41 -14.06 8.00
CA ALA A 105 -11.47 -14.07 7.00
C ALA A 105 -12.45 -15.25 7.11
N ALA A 106 -12.65 -15.81 8.31
CA ALA A 106 -13.65 -16.86 8.56
C ALA A 106 -15.06 -16.43 8.14
N GLU A 107 -15.37 -15.14 8.28
CA GLU A 107 -16.58 -14.53 7.74
C GLU A 107 -16.22 -13.37 6.81
N ILE A 108 -16.78 -13.39 5.59
CA ILE A 108 -16.63 -12.34 4.60
C ILE A 108 -18.00 -11.76 4.28
N SER A 109 -18.26 -10.53 4.74
CA SER A 109 -19.48 -9.79 4.43
C SER A 109 -19.22 -8.72 3.38
N ARG A 110 -20.09 -8.63 2.37
CA ARG A 110 -20.10 -7.55 1.37
C ARG A 110 -21.52 -7.05 1.20
N PRO A 111 -21.99 -6.14 2.06
CA PRO A 111 -23.40 -5.77 2.12
C PRO A 111 -23.87 -5.14 0.80
N THR A 112 -25.12 -5.41 0.45
CA THR A 112 -25.89 -4.71 -0.59
C THR A 112 -27.01 -3.94 0.10
N PRO A 113 -26.74 -2.72 0.62
CA PRO A 113 -27.74 -1.95 1.34
C PRO A 113 -28.96 -1.75 0.45
N GLY A 114 -30.14 -2.04 1.00
CA GLY A 114 -31.38 -1.92 0.28
C GLY A 114 -32.55 -2.41 1.10
N ALA A 115 -33.75 -2.11 0.60
CA ALA A 115 -34.99 -2.53 1.21
C ALA A 115 -35.95 -3.06 0.14
N VAL A 116 -36.71 -4.08 0.50
CA VAL A 116 -37.84 -4.55 -0.31
C VAL A 116 -39.03 -3.67 0.03
N VAL A 117 -39.45 -2.82 -0.90
CA VAL A 117 -40.65 -1.99 -0.78
C VAL A 117 -41.85 -2.69 -1.42
N TYR A 118 -43.05 -2.47 -0.90
CA TYR A 118 -44.28 -3.04 -1.45
C TYR A 118 -45.21 -1.90 -1.93
N PRO A 119 -45.03 -1.42 -3.18
CA PRO A 119 -45.89 -0.37 -3.71
C PRO A 119 -47.34 -0.84 -3.75
N ARG A 120 -48.28 0.06 -3.43
CA ARG A 120 -49.71 -0.24 -3.44
C ARG A 120 -50.13 -0.81 -4.81
N GLY A 121 -50.82 -1.94 -4.80
CA GLY A 121 -51.30 -2.63 -6.01
C GLY A 121 -50.32 -3.66 -6.59
N ARG A 122 -49.09 -3.77 -6.06
CA ARG A 122 -48.18 -4.90 -6.38
C ARG A 122 -48.42 -6.04 -5.40
N ARG A 123 -48.35 -7.28 -5.91
CA ARG A 123 -48.36 -8.51 -5.09
C ARG A 123 -46.96 -8.95 -4.64
N VAL A 124 -45.91 -8.49 -5.34
CA VAL A 124 -44.51 -8.83 -5.09
C VAL A 124 -43.76 -7.56 -4.74
N GLY A 125 -42.85 -7.65 -3.77
CA GLY A 125 -42.00 -6.54 -3.37
C GLY A 125 -41.03 -6.14 -4.48
N VAL A 126 -40.66 -4.86 -4.52
CA VAL A 126 -39.64 -4.31 -5.41
C VAL A 126 -38.41 -4.02 -4.56
N MET A 127 -37.25 -4.54 -4.95
CA MET A 127 -35.99 -4.23 -4.28
C MET A 127 -35.50 -2.84 -4.69
N VAL A 128 -35.24 -1.96 -3.73
CA VAL A 128 -34.56 -0.69 -3.93
C VAL A 128 -33.23 -0.79 -3.19
N SER A 129 -32.13 -0.84 -3.92
CA SER A 129 -30.80 -1.09 -3.36
C SER A 129 -29.72 -0.20 -3.96
N GLU A 130 -28.70 0.07 -3.16
CA GLU A 130 -27.41 0.60 -3.60
C GLU A 130 -26.56 -0.51 -4.25
N PRO A 131 -25.50 -0.14 -4.99
CA PRO A 131 -24.48 -1.11 -5.41
C PRO A 131 -23.88 -1.86 -4.21
N ARG A 132 -23.36 -3.06 -4.48
CA ARG A 132 -22.60 -3.85 -3.49
C ARG A 132 -21.43 -3.00 -2.97
N ARG A 133 -21.33 -2.88 -1.64
CA ARG A 133 -20.19 -2.21 -0.98
C ARG A 133 -18.98 -3.16 -0.91
N GLY A 134 -17.84 -2.61 -0.50
CA GLY A 134 -16.65 -3.39 -0.19
C GLY A 134 -16.87 -4.37 0.96
N LEU A 135 -15.80 -5.04 1.38
CA LEU A 135 -15.79 -5.84 2.60
C LEU A 135 -16.20 -4.97 3.80
N SER A 136 -17.04 -5.50 4.69
CA SER A 136 -17.37 -4.84 5.94
C SER A 136 -17.22 -5.80 7.12
N GLY A 137 -16.68 -5.30 8.23
CA GLY A 137 -16.36 -6.11 9.41
C GLY A 137 -15.36 -7.22 9.10
N PHE A 138 -14.42 -6.97 8.19
CA PHE A 138 -13.37 -7.92 7.86
C PHE A 138 -12.44 -8.10 9.05
N VAL A 139 -12.14 -9.36 9.39
CA VAL A 139 -11.25 -9.71 10.48
C VAL A 139 -10.01 -10.42 9.92
N ALA A 140 -8.86 -9.80 10.08
CA ALA A 140 -7.54 -10.38 9.82
C ALA A 140 -6.92 -10.80 11.16
N ASP A 141 -6.88 -12.11 11.41
CA ASP A 141 -6.14 -12.67 12.54
C ASP A 141 -4.70 -12.92 12.09
N VAL A 142 -3.81 -12.00 12.43
CA VAL A 142 -2.39 -12.02 12.07
C VAL A 142 -1.60 -12.74 13.15
N TYR A 143 -0.90 -13.80 12.78
CA TYR A 143 -0.04 -14.55 13.68
C TYR A 143 1.38 -13.97 13.67
N CYS A 144 1.91 -13.70 14.87
CA CYS A 144 3.26 -13.17 15.09
C CYS A 144 4.04 -14.15 15.99
N ASP A 145 5.20 -14.59 15.53
CA ASP A 145 6.11 -15.49 16.27
C ASP A 145 6.93 -14.76 17.34
N SER A 146 7.00 -13.43 17.26
CA SER A 146 7.79 -12.60 18.17
C SER A 146 7.05 -11.34 18.58
N LEU A 147 7.41 -10.82 19.76
CA LEU A 147 6.95 -9.50 20.22
C LEU A 147 7.44 -8.38 19.28
N GLU A 148 8.60 -8.55 18.66
CA GLU A 148 9.13 -7.56 17.72
C GLU A 148 8.26 -7.46 16.45
N ASP A 149 7.82 -8.58 15.90
CA ASP A 149 6.90 -8.57 14.75
C ASP A 149 5.54 -7.98 15.13
N ALA A 150 5.06 -8.26 16.35
CA ALA A 150 3.85 -7.68 16.90
C ALA A 150 3.94 -6.16 17.02
N ASP A 151 5.06 -5.65 17.53
CA ASP A 151 5.35 -4.21 17.64
C ASP A 151 5.42 -3.56 16.26
N ARG A 152 6.02 -4.23 15.27
CA ARG A 152 6.07 -3.73 13.89
C ARG A 152 4.68 -3.64 13.25
N VAL A 153 3.82 -4.62 13.47
CA VAL A 153 2.43 -4.58 12.99
C VAL A 153 1.67 -3.43 13.66
N GLN A 154 1.81 -3.23 14.97
CA GLN A 154 1.20 -2.10 15.67
C GLN A 154 1.72 -0.76 15.16
N ALA A 155 3.04 -0.64 14.92
CA ALA A 155 3.67 0.57 14.41
C ALA A 155 3.10 1.01 13.04
N MET A 156 2.58 0.10 12.22
CA MET A 156 1.91 0.46 10.97
C MET A 156 0.64 1.29 11.19
N LEU A 157 -0.01 1.16 12.35
CA LEU A 157 -1.21 1.87 12.76
C LEU A 157 -0.90 3.10 13.64
N GLY A 158 0.37 3.29 13.98
CA GLY A 158 0.85 4.36 14.83
C GLY A 158 1.12 3.87 16.25
N ASP A 159 1.79 4.70 17.03
CA ASP A 159 2.08 4.45 18.44
C ASP A 159 1.74 5.70 19.28
N TYR A 160 2.09 5.69 20.56
CA TYR A 160 1.84 6.82 21.46
C TYR A 160 2.56 8.12 21.06
N ASN A 161 3.62 8.02 20.25
CA ASN A 161 4.46 9.13 19.80
C ASN A 161 4.23 9.48 18.31
N THR A 162 3.72 8.53 17.53
CA THR A 162 3.62 8.60 16.07
C THR A 162 2.18 8.44 15.66
N THR A 163 1.56 9.54 15.23
CA THR A 163 0.21 9.51 14.66
C THR A 163 0.29 9.17 13.18
N THR A 164 -0.27 8.04 12.77
CA THR A 164 -0.46 7.69 11.36
C THR A 164 -1.92 7.39 11.07
N VAL A 165 -2.26 7.34 9.79
CA VAL A 165 -3.61 6.94 9.36
C VAL A 165 -3.71 5.42 9.50
N PRO A 166 -4.74 4.89 10.21
CA PRO A 166 -4.88 3.45 10.48
C PRO A 166 -5.42 2.71 9.25
N VAL A 167 -4.65 2.71 8.16
CA VAL A 167 -4.95 1.99 6.93
C VAL A 167 -3.84 0.99 6.66
N LEU A 168 -4.22 -0.26 6.40
CA LEU A 168 -3.31 -1.34 6.06
C LEU A 168 -3.51 -1.76 4.62
N CYS A 169 -2.40 -1.95 3.90
CA CYS A 169 -2.39 -2.61 2.60
C CYS A 169 -1.96 -4.07 2.80
N ILE A 170 -2.92 -4.98 2.64
CA ILE A 170 -2.71 -6.42 2.72
C ILE A 170 -2.57 -6.96 1.29
N ARG A 171 -1.45 -7.65 1.03
CA ARG A 171 -1.18 -8.35 -0.22
C ARG A 171 -1.23 -9.85 0.08
N PRO A 172 -2.39 -10.49 -0.15
CA PRO A 172 -2.54 -11.90 0.17
C PRO A 172 -1.61 -12.73 -0.70
N GLY A 173 -0.86 -13.62 -0.06
CA GLY A 173 -0.03 -14.62 -0.72
C GLY A 173 -0.82 -15.87 -1.08
N LEU A 174 -0.11 -16.88 -1.60
CA LEU A 174 -0.70 -18.20 -1.84
C LEU A 174 -1.06 -18.94 -0.54
N ASP A 175 -0.43 -18.56 0.57
CA ASP A 175 -0.75 -19.00 1.93
C ASP A 175 -2.16 -18.58 2.38
N PHE A 176 -2.72 -17.53 1.79
CA PHE A 176 -4.04 -17.00 2.17
C PHE A 176 -5.11 -17.23 1.11
N ASN A 177 -5.80 -18.36 1.20
CA ASN A 177 -6.84 -18.76 0.26
C ASN A 177 -8.23 -18.15 0.57
N ALA A 178 -8.28 -16.84 0.81
CA ALA A 178 -9.54 -16.12 1.00
C ALA A 178 -9.97 -15.40 -0.28
N ARG A 179 -11.29 -15.29 -0.51
CA ARG A 179 -11.86 -14.57 -1.67
C ARG A 179 -11.93 -13.06 -1.45
N ILE A 180 -10.77 -12.45 -1.21
CA ILE A 180 -10.61 -11.00 -1.04
C ILE A 180 -10.01 -10.35 -2.28
N THR A 181 -10.09 -9.01 -2.37
CA THR A 181 -9.42 -8.23 -3.41
C THR A 181 -7.91 -8.20 -3.11
N ALA A 182 -7.07 -8.26 -4.14
CA ALA A 182 -5.62 -8.13 -4.01
C ALA A 182 -5.11 -6.97 -4.91
N PRO A 183 -4.45 -5.94 -4.34
CA PRO A 183 -4.27 -5.68 -2.91
C PRO A 183 -5.57 -5.27 -2.20
N LEU A 184 -5.67 -5.59 -0.90
CA LEU A 184 -6.76 -5.15 -0.02
C LEU A 184 -6.29 -3.94 0.80
N PHE A 185 -7.07 -2.85 0.77
CA PHE A 185 -6.87 -1.71 1.67
C PHE A 185 -7.92 -1.77 2.78
N LEU A 186 -7.47 -1.94 4.01
CA LEU A 186 -8.31 -2.10 5.19
C LEU A 186 -8.20 -0.85 6.04
N GLY A 187 -9.31 -0.15 6.26
CA GLY A 187 -9.40 0.89 7.28
C GLY A 187 -9.62 0.21 8.63
N VAL A 188 -8.60 0.22 9.48
CA VAL A 188 -8.62 -0.52 10.75
C VAL A 188 -9.46 0.23 11.77
N SER A 189 -10.48 -0.45 12.30
CA SER A 189 -11.34 0.06 13.35
C SER A 189 -10.87 -0.35 14.75
N ASP A 190 -10.31 -1.56 14.88
CA ASP A 190 -9.87 -2.10 16.16
C ASP A 190 -8.75 -3.13 15.95
N ILE A 191 -7.85 -3.23 16.92
CA ILE A 191 -6.79 -4.23 16.99
C ILE A 191 -6.75 -4.82 18.40
N VAL A 192 -6.89 -6.14 18.49
CA VAL A 192 -6.89 -6.87 19.76
C VAL A 192 -5.74 -7.87 19.74
N GLU A 193 -4.91 -7.85 20.77
CA GLU A 193 -3.81 -8.79 20.93
C GLU A 193 -4.19 -9.94 21.87
N GLU A 194 -3.99 -11.16 21.41
CA GLU A 194 -4.24 -12.39 22.15
C GLU A 194 -2.93 -13.20 22.26
N GLY A 195 -2.37 -13.29 23.47
CA GLY A 195 -1.18 -14.09 23.73
C GLY A 195 -1.49 -15.59 23.68
N LEU A 196 -0.89 -16.32 22.75
CA LEU A 196 -1.08 -17.77 22.60
C LEU A 196 -0.21 -18.54 23.59
N THR A 197 1.09 -18.25 23.61
CA THR A 197 2.08 -18.99 24.40
C THR A 197 2.67 -18.22 25.56
N VAL A 198 2.22 -16.98 25.77
CA VAL A 198 2.65 -16.11 26.87
C VAL A 198 2.57 -16.80 28.24
N ARG A 199 1.51 -17.59 28.48
CA ARG A 199 1.34 -18.35 29.74
C ARG A 199 2.39 -19.44 29.99
N TRP A 200 3.08 -19.87 28.95
CA TRP A 200 4.15 -20.87 29.00
C TRP A 200 5.54 -20.25 28.78
N GLY A 201 5.64 -18.92 28.79
CA GLY A 201 6.88 -18.19 28.56
C GLY A 201 7.30 -18.08 27.09
N GLY A 202 6.41 -18.39 26.15
CA GLY A 202 6.61 -18.13 24.71
C GLY A 202 6.25 -16.70 24.32
N SER A 203 6.58 -16.32 23.08
CA SER A 203 6.34 -15.00 22.49
C SER A 203 5.25 -14.97 21.43
N ASP A 204 4.61 -16.11 21.16
CA ASP A 204 3.65 -16.21 20.07
C ASP A 204 2.33 -15.54 20.46
N LEU A 205 1.81 -14.73 19.55
CA LEU A 205 0.59 -13.97 19.73
C LEU A 205 -0.18 -13.86 18.42
N ILE A 206 -1.49 -13.67 18.56
CA ILE A 206 -2.38 -13.34 17.45
C ILE A 206 -2.84 -11.90 17.64
N GLN A 207 -2.67 -11.09 16.60
CA GLN A 207 -3.29 -9.78 16.50
C GLN A 207 -4.53 -9.88 15.63
N ARG A 208 -5.70 -9.77 16.28
CA ARG A 208 -6.99 -9.69 15.61
C ARG A 208 -7.25 -8.26 15.18
N ILE A 209 -7.10 -8.02 13.89
CA ILE A 209 -7.31 -6.72 13.26
C ILE A 209 -8.69 -6.72 12.60
N SER A 210 -9.54 -5.76 12.96
CA SER A 210 -10.86 -5.61 12.34
C SER A 210 -10.99 -4.29 11.59
N GLY A 211 -11.76 -4.28 10.50
CA GLY A 211 -11.98 -3.07 9.73
C GLY A 211 -12.90 -3.26 8.52
N ASP A 212 -13.07 -2.18 7.76
CA ASP A 212 -13.81 -2.17 6.50
C ASP A 212 -12.85 -1.95 5.32
N GLU A 213 -13.20 -2.48 4.15
CA GLU A 213 -12.45 -2.19 2.92
C GLU A 213 -12.62 -0.71 2.56
N VAL A 214 -11.50 -0.02 2.42
CA VAL A 214 -11.44 1.39 2.03
C VAL A 214 -10.83 1.52 0.65
N SER A 215 -11.09 2.64 -0.03
CA SER A 215 -10.32 2.97 -1.22
C SER A 215 -8.83 3.13 -0.84
N PRO A 216 -7.89 2.79 -1.75
CA PRO A 216 -6.48 3.13 -1.53
C PRO A 216 -6.38 4.62 -1.18
N PRO A 217 -5.50 5.00 -0.25
CA PRO A 217 -5.27 6.42 0.01
C PRO A 217 -4.96 7.06 -1.34
N VAL A 218 -5.71 8.11 -1.66
CA VAL A 218 -5.46 8.88 -2.87
C VAL A 218 -3.98 9.26 -2.80
N PRO A 219 -3.17 8.97 -3.83
CA PRO A 219 -1.82 9.49 -3.87
C PRO A 219 -1.97 10.98 -3.67
N GLY A 220 -1.60 11.47 -2.49
CA GLY A 220 -1.61 12.89 -2.25
C GLY A 220 -0.79 13.46 -3.39
N LEU A 221 -1.35 14.43 -4.11
CA LEU A 221 -0.48 15.31 -4.87
C LEU A 221 0.26 16.11 -3.81
N PHE A 222 1.27 15.48 -3.20
CA PHE A 222 2.24 16.14 -2.37
C PHE A 222 3.06 16.95 -3.37
N ILE A 223 2.58 18.16 -3.66
CA ILE A 223 3.43 19.18 -4.24
C ILE A 223 4.34 19.53 -3.06
N PRO A 224 5.62 19.09 -3.05
CA PRO A 224 6.51 19.49 -1.98
C PRO A 224 6.52 21.01 -2.00
N LEU A 225 6.09 21.61 -0.89
CA LEU A 225 6.00 23.04 -0.77
C LEU A 225 7.43 23.56 -0.75
N LEU A 226 7.89 24.11 -1.87
CA LEU A 226 9.17 24.80 -1.92
C LEU A 226 9.11 25.97 -0.93
N THR A 227 9.83 25.85 0.17
CA THR A 227 9.90 26.88 1.20
C THR A 227 11.06 27.84 0.95
N TYR A 228 11.07 28.97 1.65
CA TYR A 228 12.23 29.84 1.66
C TYR A 228 13.44 29.20 2.37
N ALA A 229 13.21 28.27 3.30
CA ALA A 229 14.28 27.57 3.99
C ALA A 229 15.04 26.67 3.01
N ASP A 230 14.32 25.96 2.13
CA ASP A 230 14.92 25.13 1.07
C ASP A 230 15.82 25.96 0.14
N LEU A 231 15.31 27.12 -0.29
CA LEU A 231 16.09 28.03 -1.14
C LEU A 231 17.34 28.54 -0.41
N ASN A 232 17.25 28.86 0.89
CA ASN A 232 18.40 29.31 1.67
C ASN A 232 19.40 28.17 1.98
N ALA A 233 18.92 26.94 2.12
CA ALA A 233 19.78 25.76 2.28
C ALA A 233 20.59 25.50 1.01
N TYR A 234 19.96 25.62 -0.16
CA TYR A 234 20.61 25.41 -1.45
C TYR A 234 21.52 26.57 -1.89
N TYR A 235 21.07 27.83 -1.72
CA TYR A 235 21.84 29.01 -2.10
C TYR A 235 22.52 29.65 -0.90
N SER A 236 23.86 29.53 -0.85
CA SER A 236 24.67 30.14 0.21
C SER A 236 24.65 31.68 0.20
N THR A 237 24.29 32.30 -0.94
CA THR A 237 24.18 33.76 -1.06
C THR A 237 23.06 34.18 -2.01
N TYR A 238 22.59 35.40 -1.79
CA TYR A 238 21.58 36.02 -2.65
C TYR A 238 22.07 36.31 -4.08
N ALA A 239 23.38 36.52 -4.25
CA ALA A 239 23.98 36.70 -5.57
C ALA A 239 23.92 35.40 -6.39
N ALA A 240 24.18 34.24 -5.76
CA ALA A 240 24.05 32.93 -6.40
C ALA A 240 22.59 32.63 -6.78
N PHE A 241 21.63 32.98 -5.90
CA PHE A 241 20.21 32.87 -6.20
C PHE A 241 19.82 33.68 -7.45
N ASN A 242 20.23 34.94 -7.54
CA ASN A 242 19.90 35.82 -8.67
C ASN A 242 20.63 35.44 -9.96
N SER A 243 21.83 34.84 -9.88
CA SER A 243 22.52 34.38 -11.09
C SER A 243 21.87 33.14 -11.69
N ASP A 244 21.34 32.26 -10.84
CA ASP A 244 20.74 30.99 -11.27
C ASP A 244 19.25 31.12 -11.62
N ASN A 245 18.59 32.20 -11.19
CA ASN A 245 17.17 32.43 -11.40
C ASN A 245 16.90 33.80 -12.04
N ALA A 246 16.37 33.79 -13.26
CA ALA A 246 16.01 35.01 -13.99
C ALA A 246 14.90 35.83 -13.32
N SER A 247 14.09 35.23 -12.45
CA SER A 247 13.06 35.91 -11.67
C SER A 247 12.66 35.08 -10.44
N TYR A 248 11.99 35.71 -9.48
CA TYR A 248 11.37 35.01 -8.36
C TYR A 248 10.33 33.97 -8.78
N LEU A 249 9.61 34.22 -9.88
CA LEU A 249 8.66 33.26 -10.41
C LEU A 249 9.36 32.02 -11.01
N ALA A 250 10.56 32.19 -11.56
CA ALA A 250 11.40 31.08 -11.99
C ALA A 250 11.87 30.27 -10.78
N ALA A 251 12.35 30.97 -9.73
CA ALA A 251 12.74 30.33 -8.48
C ALA A 251 11.59 29.59 -7.79
N SER A 252 10.37 30.15 -7.78
CA SER A 252 9.19 29.52 -7.16
C SER A 252 8.69 28.26 -7.89
N ARG A 253 9.30 27.91 -9.02
CA ARG A 253 9.02 26.68 -9.79
C ARG A 253 10.11 25.63 -9.64
N ARG A 254 11.15 25.90 -8.85
CA ARG A 254 12.28 25.00 -8.61
C ARG A 254 11.93 23.94 -7.56
N TYR A 255 10.88 23.17 -7.84
CA TYR A 255 10.40 22.12 -6.92
C TYR A 255 11.42 21.00 -6.69
N GLU A 256 12.44 20.88 -7.55
CA GLU A 256 13.59 20.00 -7.32
C GLU A 256 14.44 20.39 -6.10
N LEU A 257 14.28 21.61 -5.58
CA LEU A 257 14.98 22.07 -4.37
C LEU A 257 14.16 21.85 -3.08
N ALA A 258 12.89 21.46 -3.18
CA ALA A 258 12.02 21.34 -2.02
C ALA A 258 12.45 20.17 -1.11
N GLY A 259 12.46 20.39 0.21
CA GLY A 259 12.94 19.43 1.20
C GLY A 259 14.46 19.49 1.47
N SER A 260 15.20 20.39 0.80
CA SER A 260 16.64 20.55 1.03
C SER A 260 17.01 21.17 2.38
N ALA A 261 16.05 21.77 3.09
CA ALA A 261 16.26 22.25 4.45
C ALA A 261 16.12 21.18 5.54
N ASP A 262 15.47 20.05 5.23
CA ASP A 262 15.21 18.94 6.16
C ASP A 262 16.25 17.80 6.03
N ALA A 263 17.15 17.88 5.04
CA ALA A 263 18.22 16.92 4.76
C ALA A 263 19.55 17.32 5.43
#